data_AF-A0A1Q5HLA4-F1
#
_entry.id   AF-A0A1Q5HLA4-F1
#
_cell.length_a   1.000
_cell.length_b   1.000
_cell.length_c   1.000
_cell.angle_alpha   90.00
_cell.angle_beta   90.00
_cell.angle_gamma   90.00
#
_symmetry.space_group_name_H-M   'P 1'
#
loop_
_entity.id
_entity.type
_entity.pdbx_description
1 polymer ?
#
loop_
_entity_poly.entity_id
_entity_poly.type
_entity_poly.pdbx_seq_one_letter_code
_entity_poly.pdbx_strand_id
1 'polypeptide(L)'
;MTPYSHCSFCGAAYPAGAGWPRVCSSCGETVWRNPLPVAVAVLPVRTPQGLGVVVVRRDIEPARGLLALPGGFVEYGEDWSEALVRELREETGLLAEAGEARLFAVHGAPAGGTMMVFGVLPERAIGDLPPSAPTEEATEWLVLSDPVELAFSTHTRVLADFLAGQLPL
;
A
#
# COMPACT_ATOMS: atom_id res chain seq x y z
N MET A 1 2.85 -27.40 -1.50
CA MET A 1 2.85 -27.11 -2.95
C MET A 1 3.83 -25.97 -3.20
N THR A 2 4.70 -26.07 -4.19
CA THR A 2 5.64 -24.97 -4.53
C THR A 2 4.91 -23.97 -5.44
N PRO A 3 4.72 -22.71 -5.03
CA PRO A 3 4.11 -21.69 -5.90
C PRO A 3 4.83 -21.60 -7.25
N TYR A 4 4.08 -21.34 -8.33
CA TYR A 4 4.61 -21.13 -9.68
C TYR A 4 5.40 -22.32 -10.30
N SER A 5 5.21 -23.53 -9.77
CA SER A 5 5.84 -24.76 -10.28
C SER A 5 5.16 -25.33 -11.53
N HIS A 6 3.95 -24.88 -11.86
CA HIS A 6 3.17 -25.36 -13.00
C HIS A 6 2.62 -24.19 -13.82
N CYS A 7 2.33 -24.43 -15.10
CA CYS A 7 1.69 -23.47 -15.99
C CYS A 7 0.25 -23.18 -15.53
N SER A 8 -0.09 -21.89 -15.37
CA SER A 8 -1.43 -21.45 -15.00
C SER A 8 -2.49 -21.70 -16.08
N PHE A 9 -2.08 -21.94 -17.33
CA PHE A 9 -3.00 -22.18 -18.45
C PHE A 9 -3.32 -23.67 -18.63
N CYS A 10 -2.33 -24.57 -18.53
CA CYS A 10 -2.52 -25.99 -18.85
C CYS A 10 -2.09 -26.97 -17.75
N GLY A 11 -1.57 -26.48 -16.62
CA GLY A 11 -1.14 -27.32 -15.50
C GLY A 11 0.16 -28.10 -15.72
N ALA A 12 0.89 -27.91 -16.82
CA ALA A 12 2.16 -28.60 -17.04
C ALA A 12 3.25 -28.10 -16.08
N ALA A 13 4.04 -29.01 -15.52
CA ALA A 13 5.14 -28.67 -14.61
C ALA A 13 6.28 -27.96 -15.37
N TYR A 14 6.88 -26.96 -14.73
CA TYR A 14 8.10 -26.31 -15.22
C TYR A 14 9.36 -27.05 -14.77
N PRO A 15 10.44 -27.05 -15.58
CA PRO A 15 11.75 -27.46 -15.11
C PRO A 15 12.19 -26.62 -13.89
N ALA A 16 12.91 -27.25 -12.96
CA ALA A 16 13.49 -26.54 -11.82
C ALA A 16 14.43 -25.42 -12.32
N GLY A 17 14.32 -24.23 -11.70
CA GLY A 17 15.16 -23.08 -12.05
C GLY A 17 14.76 -22.34 -13.33
N ALA A 18 13.60 -22.64 -13.96
CA ALA A 18 13.08 -21.82 -15.05
C ALA A 18 12.99 -20.34 -14.64
N GLY A 19 13.52 -19.44 -15.47
CA GLY A 19 13.51 -17.99 -15.22
C GLY A 19 12.14 -17.34 -15.46
N TRP A 20 12.12 -16.01 -15.53
CA TRP A 20 10.94 -15.22 -15.92
C TRP A 20 11.34 -14.15 -16.97
N PRO A 21 10.48 -13.84 -17.96
CA PRO A 21 9.32 -14.63 -18.35
C PRO A 21 9.73 -16.04 -18.81
N ARG A 22 8.78 -16.98 -18.85
CA ARG A 22 9.01 -18.35 -19.33
C ARG A 22 7.94 -18.77 -20.32
N VAL A 23 8.32 -19.61 -21.28
CA VAL A 23 7.39 -20.21 -22.24
C VAL A 23 7.08 -21.63 -21.80
N CYS A 24 5.80 -21.99 -21.74
CA CYS A 24 5.37 -23.36 -21.43
C CYS A 24 5.69 -24.27 -22.63
N SER A 25 6.45 -25.33 -22.39
CA SER A 25 6.79 -26.31 -23.43
C SER A 25 5.60 -27.17 -23.88
N SER A 26 4.50 -27.17 -23.14
CA SER A 26 3.29 -27.94 -23.45
C SER A 26 2.31 -27.15 -24.31
N CYS A 27 1.88 -25.96 -23.84
CA CYS A 27 0.87 -25.16 -24.54
C CYS A 27 1.44 -23.96 -25.32
N GLY A 28 2.74 -23.66 -25.20
CA GLY A 28 3.37 -22.53 -25.87
C GLY A 28 3.13 -21.16 -25.22
N GLU A 29 2.33 -21.09 -24.15
CA GLU A 29 2.00 -19.82 -23.49
C GLU A 29 3.20 -19.19 -22.77
N THR A 30 3.29 -17.85 -22.85
CA THR A 30 4.29 -17.08 -22.12
C THR A 30 3.74 -16.64 -20.77
N VAL A 31 4.36 -17.09 -19.68
CA VAL A 31 3.98 -16.75 -18.31
C VAL A 31 4.97 -15.78 -17.69
N TRP A 32 4.43 -14.72 -17.09
CA TRP A 32 5.16 -13.67 -16.40
C TRP A 32 5.00 -13.81 -14.89
N ARG A 33 5.97 -13.27 -14.14
CA ARG A 33 5.84 -13.04 -12.70
C ARG A 33 5.92 -11.54 -12.46
N ASN A 34 4.74 -10.91 -12.46
CA ASN A 34 4.62 -9.47 -12.31
C ASN A 34 4.58 -9.09 -10.83
N PRO A 35 5.08 -7.90 -10.46
CA PRO A 35 4.82 -7.36 -9.13
C PRO A 35 3.33 -7.09 -8.95
N LEU A 36 2.82 -7.27 -7.74
CA LEU A 36 1.44 -6.91 -7.40
C LEU A 36 1.36 -5.43 -7.03
N PRO A 37 0.41 -4.67 -7.60
CA PRO A 37 0.19 -3.28 -7.22
C PRO A 37 -0.42 -3.18 -5.82
N VAL A 38 0.08 -2.23 -5.03
CA VAL A 38 -0.41 -1.89 -3.68
C VAL A 38 -0.64 -0.38 -3.64
N ALA A 39 -1.83 0.06 -3.28
CA ALA A 39 -2.16 1.47 -3.14
C ALA A 39 -2.10 1.89 -1.67
N VAL A 40 -1.49 3.05 -1.39
CA VAL A 40 -1.23 3.52 -0.03
C VAL A 40 -1.64 4.99 0.13
N ALA A 41 -2.43 5.27 1.16
CA ALA A 41 -2.95 6.58 1.47
C ALA A 41 -1.95 7.40 2.30
N VAL A 42 -1.70 8.63 1.84
CA VAL A 42 -1.12 9.71 2.64
C VAL A 42 -2.26 10.70 2.89
N LEU A 43 -2.88 10.62 4.07
CA LEU A 43 -3.92 11.56 4.48
C LEU A 43 -3.31 12.64 5.39
N PRO A 44 -3.12 13.88 4.91
CA PRO A 44 -2.56 14.95 5.71
C PRO A 44 -3.60 15.48 6.70
N VAL A 45 -3.15 15.75 7.92
CA VAL A 45 -4.01 16.26 8.99
C VAL A 45 -3.39 17.50 9.62
N ARG A 46 -4.15 18.59 9.66
CA ARG A 46 -3.79 19.79 10.40
C ARG A 46 -4.15 19.65 11.86
N THR A 47 -3.13 19.68 12.71
CA THR A 47 -3.23 19.65 14.18
C THR A 47 -2.85 21.03 14.75
N PRO A 48 -3.12 21.30 16.05
CA PRO A 48 -2.60 22.50 16.72
C PRO A 48 -1.07 22.61 16.70
N GLN A 49 -0.36 21.49 16.55
CA GLN A 49 1.11 21.41 16.52
C GLN A 49 1.68 21.57 15.10
N GLY A 50 0.85 21.47 14.07
CA GLY A 50 1.28 21.56 12.67
C GLY A 50 0.68 20.48 11.77
N LEU A 51 1.33 20.26 10.64
CA LEU A 51 0.99 19.21 9.68
C LEU A 51 1.41 17.83 10.25
N GLY A 52 0.52 16.86 10.14
CA GLY A 52 0.83 15.45 10.33
C GLY A 52 0.19 14.56 9.27
N VAL A 53 0.41 13.26 9.37
CA VAL A 53 -0.12 12.24 8.46
C VAL A 53 -0.78 11.12 9.24
N VAL A 54 -1.93 10.63 8.76
CA VAL A 54 -2.59 9.45 9.34
C VAL A 54 -1.75 8.20 9.11
N VAL A 55 -1.55 7.43 10.18
CA VAL A 55 -0.97 6.08 10.17
C VAL A 55 -1.85 5.12 10.96
N VAL A 56 -1.75 3.83 10.67
CA VAL A 56 -2.44 2.76 11.39
C VAL A 56 -1.46 1.90 12.17
N ARG A 57 -1.89 1.37 13.32
CA ARG A 57 -1.20 0.28 14.00
C ARG A 57 -1.79 -1.06 13.55
N ARG A 58 -1.01 -1.79 12.75
CA ARG A 58 -1.40 -3.06 12.12
C ARG A 58 -1.80 -4.12 13.15
N ASP A 59 -2.92 -4.80 12.95
CA ASP A 59 -3.31 -5.99 13.71
C ASP A 59 -3.14 -7.32 12.94
N ILE A 60 -2.63 -7.23 11.70
CA ILE A 60 -2.41 -8.36 10.81
C ILE A 60 -0.92 -8.53 10.45
N GLU A 61 -0.53 -9.76 10.09
CA GLU A 61 0.81 -10.05 9.56
C GLU A 61 0.91 -9.67 8.07
N PRO A 62 2.11 -9.33 7.56
CA PRO A 62 3.37 -9.18 8.29
C PRO A 62 3.41 -7.94 9.20
N ALA A 63 4.33 -7.89 10.16
CA ALA A 63 4.63 -6.69 10.96
C ALA A 63 3.47 -6.21 11.85
N ARG A 64 2.75 -7.17 12.45
CA ARG A 64 1.71 -6.87 13.44
C ARG A 64 2.27 -6.03 14.60
N GLY A 65 1.48 -5.05 15.05
CA GLY A 65 1.81 -4.12 16.15
C GLY A 65 2.65 -2.90 15.74
N LEU A 66 3.23 -2.91 14.53
CA LEU A 66 3.98 -1.78 13.99
C LEU A 66 3.06 -0.77 13.29
N LEU A 67 3.56 0.47 13.13
CA LEU A 67 2.85 1.55 12.43
C LEU A 67 3.09 1.47 10.92
N ALA A 68 2.07 1.76 10.12
CA ALA A 68 2.17 1.88 8.67
C ALA A 68 1.25 2.98 8.15
N LEU A 69 1.57 3.59 7.01
CA LEU A 69 0.56 4.29 6.21
C LEU A 69 -0.56 3.30 5.79
N PRO A 70 -1.84 3.73 5.75
CA PRO A 70 -2.93 2.84 5.37
C PRO A 70 -2.83 2.40 3.91
N GLY A 71 -3.07 1.13 3.61
CA GLY A 71 -2.99 0.64 2.23
C GLY A 71 -2.90 -0.87 2.06
N GLY A 72 -3.27 -1.31 0.85
CA GLY A 72 -3.34 -2.72 0.49
C GLY A 72 -3.39 -2.95 -1.01
N PHE A 73 -3.67 -4.19 -1.41
CA PHE A 73 -3.58 -4.59 -2.82
C PHE A 73 -4.66 -3.92 -3.66
N VAL A 74 -4.29 -3.50 -4.87
CA VAL A 74 -5.29 -3.05 -5.85
C VAL A 74 -6.01 -4.27 -6.41
N GLU A 75 -7.34 -4.28 -6.32
CA GLU A 75 -8.16 -5.39 -6.80
C GLU A 75 -8.30 -5.38 -8.33
N TYR A 76 -8.70 -6.51 -8.91
CA TYR A 76 -8.91 -6.59 -10.35
C TYR A 76 -10.07 -5.70 -10.79
N GLY A 77 -9.80 -4.77 -11.69
CA GLY A 77 -10.78 -3.82 -12.22
C GLY A 77 -10.90 -2.52 -11.40
N GLU A 78 -10.11 -2.39 -10.33
CA GLU A 78 -10.04 -1.20 -9.48
C GLU A 78 -8.90 -0.26 -9.95
N ASP A 79 -9.14 1.06 -9.93
CA ASP A 79 -8.07 2.05 -10.07
C ASP A 79 -7.28 2.18 -8.76
N TRP A 80 -6.01 2.57 -8.85
CA TRP A 80 -5.16 2.74 -7.66
C TRP A 80 -5.75 3.74 -6.64
N SER A 81 -6.47 4.77 -7.12
CA SER A 81 -7.10 5.76 -6.25
C SER A 81 -8.34 5.22 -5.54
N GLU A 82 -9.07 4.30 -6.17
CA GLU A 82 -10.21 3.58 -5.56
C GLU A 82 -9.70 2.63 -4.47
N ALA A 83 -8.66 1.84 -4.77
CA ALA A 83 -8.00 0.96 -3.81
C ALA A 83 -7.50 1.73 -2.59
N LEU A 84 -6.82 2.86 -2.82
CA LEU A 84 -6.31 3.73 -1.75
C LEU A 84 -7.41 4.17 -0.78
N VAL A 85 -8.56 4.60 -1.31
CA VAL A 85 -9.69 5.08 -0.51
C VAL A 85 -10.41 3.93 0.19
N ARG A 86 -10.55 2.78 -0.46
CA ARG A 86 -11.11 1.57 0.14
C ARG A 86 -10.27 1.14 1.35
N GLU A 87 -8.96 1.00 1.16
CA GLU A 87 -8.03 0.57 2.21
C GLU A 87 -7.97 1.57 3.37
N LEU A 88 -7.93 2.89 3.06
CA LEU A 88 -8.05 3.92 4.09
C LEU A 88 -9.32 3.70 4.94
N ARG A 89 -10.46 3.47 4.28
CA ARG A 89 -11.73 3.26 4.98
C ARG A 89 -11.74 1.96 5.79
N GLU A 90 -11.23 0.87 5.24
CA GLU A 90 -11.19 -0.45 5.89
C GLU A 90 -10.33 -0.42 7.16
N GLU A 91 -9.17 0.23 7.11
CA GLU A 91 -8.24 0.26 8.24
C GLU A 91 -8.53 1.38 9.25
N THR A 92 -9.17 2.48 8.85
CA THR A 92 -9.35 3.67 9.72
C THR A 92 -10.80 4.12 9.93
N GLY A 93 -11.73 3.67 9.09
CA GLY A 93 -13.09 4.21 9.01
C GLY A 93 -13.18 5.62 8.40
N LEU A 94 -12.06 6.23 8.01
CA LEU A 94 -12.04 7.58 7.42
C LEU A 94 -12.49 7.55 5.96
N LEU A 95 -13.37 8.49 5.60
CA LEU A 95 -13.88 8.64 4.25
C LEU A 95 -13.04 9.65 3.45
N ALA A 96 -12.91 9.38 2.17
CA ALA A 96 -12.26 10.22 1.16
C ALA A 96 -12.87 9.91 -0.21
N GLU A 97 -12.58 10.75 -1.20
CA GLU A 97 -13.05 10.57 -2.59
C GLU A 97 -11.86 10.26 -3.50
N ALA A 98 -11.96 9.19 -4.30
CA ALA A 98 -10.87 8.74 -5.16
C ALA A 98 -10.42 9.81 -6.16
N GLY A 99 -11.37 10.61 -6.69
CA GLY A 99 -11.09 11.70 -7.62
C GLY A 99 -10.29 12.88 -7.04
N GLU A 100 -10.13 12.94 -5.72
CA GLU A 100 -9.32 13.95 -5.04
C GLU A 100 -7.89 13.46 -4.74
N ALA A 101 -7.64 12.15 -4.89
CA ALA A 101 -6.33 11.57 -4.69
C ALA A 101 -5.36 12.05 -5.77
N ARG A 102 -4.17 12.46 -5.34
CA ARG A 102 -3.08 12.85 -6.25
C ARG A 102 -1.93 11.89 -6.09
N LEU A 103 -1.41 11.39 -7.21
CA LEU A 103 -0.21 10.56 -7.18
C LEU A 103 0.94 11.33 -6.51
N PHE A 104 1.54 10.70 -5.51
CA PHE A 104 2.72 11.20 -4.82
C PHE A 104 3.93 10.39 -5.25
N ALA A 105 4.05 9.13 -4.88
CA ALA A 105 5.25 8.35 -5.20
C ALA A 105 4.89 6.98 -5.78
N VAL A 106 5.80 6.45 -6.61
CA VAL A 106 5.77 5.03 -6.99
C VAL A 106 7.10 4.40 -6.58
N HIS A 107 7.03 3.32 -5.81
CA HIS A 107 8.21 2.61 -5.32
C HIS A 107 8.10 1.11 -5.58
N GLY A 108 9.17 0.52 -6.12
CA GLY A 108 9.30 -0.93 -6.18
C GLY A 108 9.71 -1.50 -4.82
N ALA A 109 9.05 -2.59 -4.40
CA ALA A 109 9.45 -3.39 -3.25
C ALA A 109 9.75 -4.84 -3.72
N PRO A 110 10.88 -5.06 -4.42
CA PRO A 110 11.17 -6.31 -5.10
C PRO A 110 11.26 -7.52 -4.17
N ALA A 111 11.67 -7.33 -2.91
CA ALA A 111 11.69 -8.39 -1.90
C ALA A 111 10.27 -8.93 -1.58
N GLY A 112 9.27 -8.05 -1.57
CA GLY A 112 7.86 -8.41 -1.41
C GLY A 112 7.16 -8.78 -2.72
N GLY A 113 7.80 -8.53 -3.87
CA GLY A 113 7.18 -8.72 -5.18
C GLY A 113 6.03 -7.73 -5.41
N THR A 114 6.12 -6.52 -4.86
CA THR A 114 5.07 -5.50 -4.97
C THR A 114 5.57 -4.20 -5.62
N MET A 115 4.64 -3.45 -6.20
CA MET A 115 4.80 -2.09 -6.67
C MET A 115 3.86 -1.19 -5.87
N MET A 116 4.42 -0.28 -5.10
CA MET A 116 3.69 0.60 -4.20
C MET A 116 3.33 1.90 -4.93
N VAL A 117 2.06 2.28 -4.89
CA VAL A 117 1.52 3.54 -5.42
C VAL A 117 1.01 4.36 -4.24
N PHE A 118 1.69 5.45 -3.93
CA PHE A 118 1.34 6.33 -2.83
C PHE A 118 0.55 7.53 -3.36
N GLY A 119 -0.64 7.76 -2.81
CA GLY A 119 -1.47 8.90 -3.15
C GLY A 119 -1.69 9.83 -1.97
N VAL A 120 -1.66 11.13 -2.20
CA VAL A 120 -1.99 12.15 -1.21
C VAL A 120 -3.45 12.55 -1.38
N LEU A 121 -4.18 12.53 -0.27
CA LEU A 121 -5.56 13.03 -0.16
C LEU A 121 -5.59 14.49 0.30
N PRO A 122 -6.71 15.21 0.14
CA PRO A 122 -6.86 16.55 0.68
C PRO A 122 -6.58 16.63 2.19
N GLU A 123 -5.89 17.69 2.61
CA GLU A 123 -5.63 17.96 4.02
C GLU A 123 -6.96 18.14 4.79
N ARG A 124 -7.07 17.50 5.96
CA ARG A 124 -8.22 17.64 6.86
C ARG A 124 -7.82 18.25 8.19
N ALA A 125 -8.72 18.98 8.84
CA ALA A 125 -8.49 19.41 10.22
C ALA A 125 -8.73 18.23 11.19
N ILE A 126 -7.91 18.10 12.24
CA ILE A 126 -8.08 17.04 13.26
C ILE A 126 -9.47 17.06 13.90
N GLY A 127 -10.10 18.24 14.02
CA GLY A 127 -11.45 18.39 14.57
C GLY A 127 -12.56 17.84 13.69
N ASP A 128 -12.28 17.59 12.41
CA ASP A 128 -13.24 17.04 11.43
C ASP A 128 -13.10 15.51 11.30
N LEU A 129 -12.17 14.89 12.03
CA LEU A 129 -11.99 13.44 12.05
C LEU A 129 -12.78 12.81 13.20
N PRO A 130 -13.44 11.66 12.98
CA PRO A 130 -13.99 10.88 14.09
C PRO A 130 -12.88 10.46 15.06
N PRO A 131 -13.20 10.01 16.28
CA PRO A 131 -12.19 9.38 17.13
C PRO A 131 -11.67 8.08 16.49
N SER A 132 -10.41 7.77 16.77
CA SER A 132 -9.78 6.52 16.37
C SER A 132 -10.49 5.32 17.01
N ALA A 133 -10.72 4.27 16.22
CA ALA A 133 -11.39 3.05 16.64
C ALA A 133 -10.74 1.82 15.97
N PRO A 134 -10.74 0.65 16.65
CA PRO A 134 -10.25 -0.59 16.06
C PRO A 134 -11.09 -1.06 14.86
N THR A 135 -10.44 -1.70 13.91
CA THR A 135 -11.02 -2.38 12.73
C THR A 135 -10.57 -3.84 12.71
N GLU A 136 -10.88 -4.58 11.65
CA GLU A 136 -10.39 -5.96 11.49
C GLU A 136 -8.88 -6.01 11.22
N GLU A 137 -8.29 -4.93 10.72
CA GLU A 137 -6.90 -4.88 10.23
C GLU A 137 -6.00 -3.95 11.04
N ALA A 138 -6.58 -3.02 11.81
CA ALA A 138 -5.84 -2.07 12.63
C ALA A 138 -6.44 -1.91 14.03
N THR A 139 -5.57 -1.79 15.03
CA THR A 139 -6.00 -1.55 16.42
C THR A 139 -6.38 -0.09 16.70
N GLU A 140 -5.73 0.84 15.99
CA GLU A 140 -5.94 2.28 16.07
C GLU A 140 -5.30 2.94 14.84
N TRP A 141 -5.78 4.14 14.51
CA TRP A 141 -5.01 5.11 13.74
C TRP A 141 -4.55 6.29 14.60
N LEU A 142 -3.43 6.90 14.19
CA LEU A 142 -2.74 8.00 14.84
C LEU A 142 -2.38 9.06 13.80
N VAL A 143 -2.02 10.27 14.26
CA VAL A 143 -1.46 11.33 13.42
C VAL A 143 -0.01 11.55 13.81
N LEU A 144 0.92 11.34 12.88
CA LEU A 144 2.34 11.59 13.10
C LEU A 144 2.75 12.92 12.48
N SER A 145 3.39 13.77 13.29
CA SER A 145 3.96 15.06 12.84
C SER A 145 5.48 14.98 12.59
N ASP A 146 6.11 13.89 13.04
CA ASP A 146 7.55 13.65 12.89
C ASP A 146 7.79 12.43 12.00
N PRO A 147 8.87 12.43 11.19
CA PRO A 147 9.29 11.24 10.47
C PRO A 147 9.78 10.19 11.46
N VAL A 148 9.07 9.07 11.56
CA VAL A 148 9.47 7.91 12.35
C VAL A 148 9.61 6.68 11.47
N GLU A 149 10.32 5.67 11.96
CA GLU A 149 10.39 4.37 11.30
C GLU A 149 9.02 3.66 11.36
N LEU A 150 8.53 3.28 10.18
CA LEU A 150 7.31 2.50 9.98
C LEU A 150 7.65 1.05 9.64
N ALA A 151 6.63 0.18 9.65
CA ALA A 151 6.72 -1.26 9.37
C ALA A 151 7.42 -1.60 8.04
N PHE A 152 7.27 -0.71 7.05
CA PHE A 152 7.82 -0.89 5.71
C PHE A 152 8.70 0.31 5.35
N SER A 153 9.90 0.05 4.84
CA SER A 153 10.88 1.10 4.52
C SER A 153 10.37 2.08 3.46
N THR A 154 9.52 1.64 2.53
CA THR A 154 8.86 2.51 1.55
C THR A 154 7.87 3.47 2.23
N HIS A 155 7.15 3.05 3.28
CA HIS A 155 6.25 3.91 4.04
C HIS A 155 7.07 4.92 4.86
N THR A 156 8.15 4.48 5.51
CA THR A 156 9.08 5.36 6.24
C THR A 156 9.60 6.48 5.34
N ARG A 157 10.04 6.14 4.13
CA ARG A 157 10.54 7.11 3.15
C ARG A 157 9.45 8.10 2.75
N VAL A 158 8.27 7.61 2.38
CA VAL A 158 7.18 8.48 1.92
C VAL A 158 6.68 9.42 3.03
N LEU A 159 6.61 8.94 4.27
CA LEU A 159 6.27 9.79 5.43
C LEU A 159 7.30 10.92 5.59
N ALA A 160 8.59 10.60 5.52
CA ALA A 160 9.65 11.59 5.65
C ALA A 160 9.66 12.60 4.50
N ASP A 161 9.56 12.14 3.25
CA ASP A 161 9.55 12.98 2.06
C ASP A 161 8.34 13.94 2.10
N PHE A 162 7.15 13.44 2.46
CA PHE A 162 5.94 14.24 2.58
C PHE A 162 6.05 15.31 3.68
N LEU A 163 6.47 14.94 4.90
CA LEU A 163 6.60 15.88 6.02
C LEU A 163 7.69 16.94 5.78
N ALA A 164 8.73 16.61 4.99
CA ALA A 164 9.76 17.55 4.58
C ALA A 164 9.30 18.52 3.47
N GLY A 165 8.07 18.39 2.96
CA GLY A 165 7.56 19.18 1.84
C GLY A 165 8.29 18.90 0.52
N GLN A 166 8.94 17.75 0.41
CA GLN A 166 9.62 17.35 -0.81
C GLN A 166 8.56 16.85 -1.81
N LEU A 167 8.56 17.45 -3.00
CA LEU A 167 7.80 16.90 -4.11
C LEU A 167 8.50 15.63 -4.62
N PRO A 168 7.73 14.60 -5.00
CA PRO A 168 8.29 13.40 -5.60
C PRO A 168 9.06 13.77 -6.87
N LEU A 169 10.24 13.16 -7.07
CA LEU A 169 11.07 13.31 -8.27
C LEU A 169 10.35 12.80 -9.52
#